data_AF-A0A833YYX2-F1
#
_entry.id   AF-A0A833YYX2-F1
#
_cell.length_a   1.000
_cell.length_b   1.000
_cell.length_c   1.000
_cell.angle_alpha   90.00
_cell.angle_beta   90.00
_cell.angle_gamma   90.00
#
_symmetry.space_group_name_H-M   'P 1'
#
loop_
_entity.id
_entity.type
_entity.pdbx_description
1 polymer ?
#
loop_
_entity_poly.entity_id
_entity_poly.type
_entity_poly.pdbx_seq_one_letter_code
_entity_poly.pdbx_strand_id
1 'polypeptide(L)'
;MTISVGYFGLSLDTPNLHGDIYMNCFLSAMVEVPAYVLAWLLLRYLPRRYSMATALFLGGIVLLFVQLVPPDLYYLSTALVMVGKFGITAAFSMVYVYTAELYPTVVRNMGVGVSSTASRLGSILSPYFIYLGAYDRFLPYILMGSLTILTAILTLFLPESFGTPLPDTIDQMLRVKGIKYRQTPSHTRILKDGEESPTVLKSTAF
;
A
#
# COMPACT_ATOMS: atom_id res chain seq x y z
N MET A 1 1.62 5.13 4.79
CA MET A 1 2.16 5.62 6.06
C MET A 1 2.80 4.50 6.88
N THR A 2 2.05 3.58 7.49
CA THR A 2 2.60 2.52 8.37
C THR A 2 3.63 1.63 7.69
N ILE A 3 3.37 1.21 6.45
CA ILE A 3 4.29 0.40 5.65
C ILE A 3 5.59 1.17 5.36
N SER A 4 5.50 2.48 5.15
CA SER A 4 6.65 3.36 4.93
C SER A 4 7.49 3.52 6.20
N VAL A 5 6.86 3.69 7.36
CA VAL A 5 7.56 3.68 8.67
C VAL A 5 8.30 2.36 8.84
N GLY A 6 7.64 1.23 8.55
CA GLY A 6 8.22 -0.11 8.54
C GLY A 6 9.47 -0.20 7.65
N TYR A 7 9.32 0.20 6.40
CA TYR A 7 10.37 0.11 5.39
C TYR A 7 11.59 0.97 5.72
N PHE A 8 11.38 2.26 6.02
CA PHE A 8 12.45 3.17 6.36
C PHE A 8 13.05 2.83 7.73
N GLY A 9 12.25 2.33 8.66
CA GLY A 9 12.70 1.96 10.01
C GLY A 9 13.68 0.80 9.94
N LEU A 10 13.34 -0.26 9.22
CA LEU A 10 14.23 -1.41 9.04
C LEU A 10 15.46 -1.05 8.21
N SER A 11 15.31 -0.19 7.21
CA SER A 11 16.44 0.22 6.35
C SER A 11 17.44 1.09 7.11
N LEU A 12 16.96 2.01 7.96
CA LEU A 12 17.81 2.84 8.81
C LEU A 12 18.40 2.06 10.00
N ASP A 13 17.73 0.99 10.44
CA ASP A 13 18.24 0.11 11.50
C ASP A 13 19.19 -0.98 10.97
N THR A 14 19.18 -1.28 9.67
CA THR A 14 20.08 -2.24 9.00
C THR A 14 21.56 -2.09 9.42
N PRO A 15 22.14 -0.87 9.54
CA PRO A 15 23.51 -0.67 10.00
C PRO A 15 23.75 -1.00 11.49
N ASN A 16 22.71 -0.94 12.33
CA ASN A 16 22.80 -1.24 13.76
C ASN A 16 22.71 -2.75 14.06
N LEU A 17 22.41 -3.58 13.05
CA LEU A 17 22.43 -5.04 13.20
C LEU A 17 23.85 -5.54 13.45
N HIS A 18 23.95 -6.61 14.23
CA HIS A 18 25.23 -7.27 14.51
C HIS A 18 25.89 -7.74 13.21
N GLY A 19 27.20 -7.59 13.11
CA GLY A 19 28.01 -7.99 11.95
C GLY A 19 28.66 -6.81 11.24
N ASP A 20 29.13 -7.05 10.01
CA ASP A 20 29.69 -6.00 9.16
C ASP A 20 28.56 -5.17 8.53
N ILE A 21 28.64 -3.85 8.72
CA ILE A 21 27.69 -2.86 8.20
C ILE A 21 27.56 -2.97 6.68
N TYR A 22 28.67 -3.22 5.96
CA TYR A 22 28.67 -3.33 4.50
C TYR A 22 27.93 -4.59 4.05
N MET A 23 28.11 -5.71 4.75
CA MET A 23 27.42 -6.96 4.44
C MET A 23 25.93 -6.87 4.74
N ASN A 24 25.55 -6.28 5.87
CA ASN A 24 24.15 -6.08 6.23
C ASN A 24 23.43 -5.15 5.24
N CYS A 25 24.07 -4.05 4.83
CA CYS A 25 23.54 -3.14 3.82
C CYS A 25 23.41 -3.81 2.44
N PHE A 26 24.43 -4.58 2.04
CA PHE A 26 24.40 -5.34 0.79
C PHE A 26 23.28 -6.37 0.76
N LEU A 27 23.12 -7.18 1.82
CA LEU A 27 22.01 -8.13 1.96
C LEU A 27 20.65 -7.43 1.94
N SER A 28 20.54 -6.31 2.64
CA SER A 28 19.33 -5.49 2.70
C SER A 28 18.91 -4.99 1.31
N ALA A 29 19.86 -4.57 0.48
CA ALA A 29 19.61 -4.15 -0.91
C ALA A 29 19.34 -5.35 -1.84
N MET A 30 20.09 -6.45 -1.70
CA MET A 30 19.89 -7.67 -2.47
C MET A 30 18.49 -8.25 -2.30
N VAL A 31 17.93 -8.20 -1.09
CA VAL A 31 16.61 -8.74 -0.76
C VAL A 31 15.46 -7.91 -1.34
N GLU A 32 15.68 -6.63 -1.64
CA GLU A 32 14.64 -5.79 -2.27
C GLU A 32 14.34 -6.22 -3.70
N VAL A 33 15.35 -6.57 -4.49
CA VAL A 33 15.19 -6.99 -5.89
C VAL A 33 14.22 -8.17 -6.04
N PRO A 34 14.40 -9.33 -5.37
CA PRO A 34 13.45 -10.43 -5.44
C PRO A 34 12.12 -10.08 -4.79
N ALA A 35 12.06 -9.17 -3.82
CA ALA A 35 10.80 -8.72 -3.24
C ALA A 35 9.93 -8.02 -4.28
N TYR A 36 10.51 -7.15 -5.12
CA TYR A 36 9.79 -6.51 -6.21
C TYR A 36 9.36 -7.49 -7.30
N VAL A 37 10.22 -8.45 -7.66
CA VAL A 37 9.88 -9.50 -8.63
C VAL A 37 8.73 -10.37 -8.12
N LEU A 38 8.78 -10.79 -6.86
CA LEU A 38 7.70 -11.56 -6.25
C LEU A 38 6.42 -10.74 -6.17
N ALA A 39 6.52 -9.45 -5.81
CA ALA A 39 5.36 -8.59 -5.75
C ALA A 39 4.67 -8.44 -7.11
N TRP A 40 5.45 -8.26 -8.17
CA TRP A 40 4.95 -8.22 -9.54
C TRP A 40 4.27 -9.54 -9.96
N LEU A 41 4.89 -10.68 -9.62
CA LEU A 41 4.33 -12.01 -9.90
C LEU A 41 3.00 -12.24 -9.17
N LEU A 42 2.96 -11.93 -7.88
CA LEU A 42 1.76 -12.11 -7.05
C LEU A 42 0.60 -11.23 -7.53
N LEU A 43 0.87 -9.98 -7.93
CA LEU A 43 -0.15 -9.09 -8.50
C LEU A 43 -0.74 -9.60 -9.83
N ARG A 44 0.01 -10.41 -10.58
CA ARG A 44 -0.42 -10.95 -11.88
C ARG A 44 -1.31 -12.18 -11.74
N TYR A 45 -1.04 -13.06 -10.79
CA TYR A 45 -1.70 -14.37 -10.68
C TYR A 45 -2.69 -14.48 -9.52
N LEU A 46 -2.58 -13.66 -8.47
CA LEU A 46 -3.38 -13.79 -7.26
C LEU A 46 -4.26 -12.56 -7.01
N PRO A 47 -5.38 -12.74 -6.28
CA PRO A 47 -6.20 -11.64 -5.82
C PRO A 47 -5.39 -10.69 -4.92
N ARG A 48 -5.37 -9.42 -5.31
CA ARG A 48 -4.46 -8.39 -4.78
C ARG A 48 -4.61 -8.15 -3.28
N ARG A 49 -5.84 -8.23 -2.79
CA ARG A 49 -6.19 -8.11 -1.37
C ARG A 49 -5.47 -9.17 -0.53
N TYR A 50 -5.57 -10.43 -0.92
CA TYR A 50 -4.95 -11.54 -0.19
C TYR A 50 -3.43 -11.53 -0.34
N SER A 51 -2.91 -11.21 -1.53
CA SER A 51 -1.46 -11.07 -1.76
C SER A 51 -0.84 -10.00 -0.85
N MET A 52 -1.44 -8.82 -0.78
CA MET A 52 -0.92 -7.73 0.06
C MET A 52 -1.08 -8.04 1.55
N ALA A 53 -2.23 -8.58 1.96
CA ALA A 53 -2.47 -8.94 3.35
C ALA A 53 -1.52 -10.05 3.83
N THR A 54 -1.28 -11.10 3.02
CA THR A 54 -0.35 -12.18 3.37
C THR A 54 1.09 -11.70 3.45
N ALA A 55 1.53 -10.84 2.53
CA ALA A 55 2.87 -10.24 2.59
C ALA A 55 3.09 -9.38 3.84
N LEU A 56 2.11 -8.53 4.20
CA LEU A 56 2.16 -7.73 5.43
C LEU A 56 2.09 -8.58 6.68
N PHE A 57 1.25 -9.62 6.69
CA PHE A 57 1.10 -10.53 7.82
C PHE A 57 2.36 -11.34 8.04
N LEU A 58 2.96 -11.89 6.98
CA LEU A 58 4.23 -12.62 7.03
C LEU A 58 5.37 -11.70 7.49
N GLY A 59 5.47 -10.49 6.92
CA GLY A 59 6.48 -9.52 7.33
C GLY A 59 6.34 -9.10 8.80
N GLY A 60 5.11 -8.78 9.24
CA GLY A 60 4.84 -8.35 10.61
C GLY A 60 5.02 -9.46 11.65
N ILE A 61 4.59 -10.69 11.35
CA ILE A 61 4.80 -11.85 12.22
C ILE A 61 6.27 -12.13 12.41
N VAL A 62 7.05 -12.14 11.32
CA VAL A 62 8.48 -12.42 11.39
C VAL A 62 9.19 -11.35 12.25
N LEU A 63 8.80 -10.08 12.14
CA LEU A 63 9.32 -9.02 13.01
C LEU A 63 8.96 -9.24 14.49
N LEU A 64 7.76 -9.71 14.80
CA LEU A 64 7.40 -10.05 16.18
C LEU A 64 8.19 -11.25 16.71
N PHE A 65 8.54 -12.22 15.86
CA PHE A 65 9.36 -13.37 16.26
C PHE A 65 10.81 -13.00 16.60
N VAL A 66 11.32 -11.84 16.17
CA VAL A 66 12.68 -11.39 16.47
C VAL A 66 12.95 -11.33 17.98
N GLN A 67 11.95 -11.00 18.80
CA GLN A 67 12.10 -10.93 20.27
C GLN A 67 12.30 -12.31 20.93
N LEU A 68 11.83 -13.38 20.29
CA LEU A 68 11.97 -14.74 20.83
C LEU A 68 13.36 -15.31 20.56
N VAL A 69 14.17 -14.66 19.72
CA VAL A 69 15.50 -15.12 19.36
C VAL A 69 16.49 -14.72 20.45
N PRO A 70 17.21 -15.69 21.07
CA PRO A 70 18.23 -15.38 22.05
C PRO A 70 19.41 -14.60 21.40
N PRO A 71 20.09 -13.73 22.17
CA PRO A 71 21.13 -12.84 21.65
C PRO A 71 22.34 -13.58 21.05
N ASP A 72 22.53 -14.85 21.39
CA ASP A 72 23.64 -15.68 20.91
C ASP A 72 23.52 -16.03 19.41
N LEU A 73 22.31 -15.93 18.82
CA LEU A 73 22.03 -16.29 17.42
C LEU A 73 21.86 -15.05 16.54
N TYR A 74 22.93 -14.25 16.42
CA TYR A 74 22.90 -13.01 15.63
C TYR A 74 22.57 -13.23 14.15
N TYR A 75 23.05 -14.31 13.52
CA TYR A 75 22.71 -14.65 12.13
C TYR A 75 21.21 -14.92 11.95
N LEU A 76 20.57 -15.55 12.93
CA LEU A 76 19.14 -15.84 12.87
C LEU A 76 18.34 -14.54 12.99
N SER A 77 18.70 -13.67 13.94
CA SER A 77 18.06 -12.35 14.09
C SER A 77 18.14 -11.53 12.80
N THR A 78 19.33 -11.45 12.18
CA THR A 78 19.52 -10.77 10.90
C THR A 78 18.68 -11.40 9.80
N ALA A 79 18.64 -12.73 9.69
CA ALA A 79 17.81 -13.41 8.70
C ALA A 79 16.31 -13.10 8.87
N LEU A 80 15.79 -13.09 10.11
CA LEU A 80 14.40 -12.71 10.36
C LEU A 80 14.13 -11.26 9.96
N VAL A 81 15.01 -10.32 10.30
CA VAL A 81 14.87 -8.92 9.90
C VAL A 81 14.86 -8.78 8.37
N MET A 82 15.72 -9.50 7.66
CA MET A 82 15.73 -9.51 6.19
C MET A 82 14.44 -10.06 5.59
N VAL A 83 13.89 -11.15 6.15
CA VAL A 83 12.59 -11.71 5.73
C VAL A 83 11.43 -10.74 6.05
N GLY A 84 11.48 -10.06 7.20
CA GLY A 84 10.52 -9.01 7.54
C GLY A 84 10.57 -7.84 6.54
N LYS A 85 11.79 -7.38 6.21
CA LYS A 85 12.03 -6.34 5.20
C LYS A 85 11.50 -6.76 3.84
N PHE A 86 11.77 -8.00 3.41
CA PHE A 86 11.24 -8.57 2.17
C PHE A 86 9.72 -8.44 2.06
N GLY A 87 8.98 -8.87 3.10
CA GLY A 87 7.52 -8.78 3.13
C GLY A 87 6.99 -7.34 3.09
N ILE A 88 7.63 -6.43 3.83
CA ILE A 88 7.26 -5.00 3.86
C ILE A 88 7.54 -4.33 2.51
N THR A 89 8.69 -4.58 1.89
CA THR A 89 9.04 -4.04 0.57
C THR A 89 8.07 -4.53 -0.51
N ALA A 90 7.76 -5.83 -0.51
CA ALA A 90 6.77 -6.39 -1.43
C ALA A 90 5.41 -5.70 -1.25
N ALA A 91 4.93 -5.58 -0.01
CA ALA A 91 3.67 -4.89 0.28
C ALA A 91 3.70 -3.40 -0.11
N PHE A 92 4.82 -2.70 0.11
CA PHE A 92 4.97 -1.30 -0.24
C PHE A 92 4.75 -1.06 -1.74
N SER A 93 5.35 -1.92 -2.58
CA SER A 93 5.14 -1.84 -4.04
C SER A 93 3.69 -2.13 -4.45
N MET A 94 3.04 -3.14 -3.84
CA MET A 94 1.66 -3.50 -4.14
C MET A 94 0.67 -2.39 -3.80
N VAL A 95 0.90 -1.65 -2.70
CA VAL A 95 0.01 -0.56 -2.26
C VAL A 95 -0.13 0.51 -3.33
N TYR A 96 0.96 0.88 -4.00
CA TYR A 96 0.90 1.90 -5.06
C TYR A 96 0.07 1.44 -6.26
N VAL A 97 0.22 0.18 -6.66
CA VAL A 97 -0.58 -0.38 -7.76
C VAL A 97 -2.05 -0.51 -7.33
N TYR A 98 -2.29 -0.94 -6.11
CA TYR A 98 -3.63 -1.14 -5.56
C TYR A 98 -4.40 0.18 -5.39
N THR A 99 -3.74 1.22 -4.86
CA THR A 99 -4.32 2.55 -4.78
C THR A 99 -4.65 3.08 -6.17
N ALA A 100 -3.76 2.89 -7.15
CA ALA A 100 -4.07 3.28 -8.52
C ALA A 100 -5.37 2.60 -8.98
N GLU A 101 -5.53 1.29 -8.85
CA GLU A 101 -6.74 0.59 -9.31
C GLU A 101 -8.02 0.94 -8.58
N LEU A 102 -7.91 1.29 -7.31
CA LEU A 102 -9.08 1.61 -6.50
C LEU A 102 -9.64 2.99 -6.85
N TYR A 103 -8.80 3.96 -7.19
CA TYR A 103 -9.25 5.33 -7.49
C TYR A 103 -9.59 5.52 -8.98
N PRO A 104 -10.72 6.17 -9.31
CA PRO A 104 -11.09 6.45 -10.69
C PRO A 104 -10.11 7.46 -11.29
N THR A 105 -9.93 7.40 -12.61
CA THR A 105 -8.92 8.17 -13.36
C THR A 105 -8.91 9.66 -13.01
N VAL A 106 -10.09 10.27 -12.81
CA VAL A 106 -10.28 11.68 -12.43
C VAL A 106 -9.66 12.08 -11.08
N VAL A 107 -9.61 11.17 -10.10
CA VAL A 107 -9.06 11.46 -8.75
C VAL A 107 -7.85 10.59 -8.41
N ARG A 108 -7.44 9.69 -9.30
CA ARG A 108 -6.30 8.78 -9.12
C ARG A 108 -5.02 9.55 -8.77
N ASN A 109 -4.70 10.60 -9.52
CA ASN A 109 -3.49 11.40 -9.26
C ASN A 109 -3.52 12.06 -7.88
N MET A 110 -4.70 12.56 -7.45
CA MET A 110 -4.87 13.15 -6.13
C MET A 110 -4.76 12.08 -5.02
N GLY A 111 -5.38 10.91 -5.19
CA GLY A 111 -5.30 9.80 -4.24
C GLY A 111 -3.87 9.28 -4.06
N VAL A 112 -3.15 9.08 -5.16
CA VAL A 112 -1.73 8.69 -5.13
C VAL A 112 -0.89 9.81 -4.50
N GLY A 113 -1.17 11.08 -4.78
CA GLY A 113 -0.51 12.23 -4.16
C GLY A 113 -0.66 12.25 -2.63
N VAL A 114 -1.89 12.10 -2.12
CA VAL A 114 -2.16 12.04 -0.67
C VAL A 114 -1.52 10.82 -0.02
N SER A 115 -1.54 9.66 -0.69
CA SER A 115 -0.85 8.47 -0.18
C SER A 115 0.67 8.65 -0.12
N SER A 116 1.23 9.42 -1.06
CA SER A 116 2.66 9.71 -1.13
C SER A 116 3.07 10.69 -0.03
N THR A 117 2.29 11.75 0.23
CA THR A 117 2.55 12.66 1.35
C THR A 117 2.44 11.93 2.69
N ALA A 118 1.45 11.06 2.87
CA ALA A 118 1.33 10.21 4.06
C ALA A 118 2.51 9.23 4.21
N SER A 119 3.07 8.75 3.09
CA SER A 119 4.27 7.91 3.10
C SER A 119 5.52 8.70 3.49
N ARG A 120 5.62 9.96 3.06
CA ARG A 120 6.70 10.88 3.49
C ARG A 120 6.61 11.23 4.97
N LEU A 121 5.41 11.47 5.51
CA LEU A 121 5.22 11.59 6.96
C LEU A 121 5.69 10.34 7.70
N GLY A 122 5.41 9.15 7.15
CA GLY A 122 5.94 7.90 7.68
C GLY A 122 7.48 7.84 7.68
N SER A 123 8.14 8.32 6.62
CA SER A 123 9.61 8.38 6.57
C SER A 123 10.20 9.37 7.59
N ILE A 124 9.51 10.48 7.88
CA ILE A 124 9.93 11.45 8.89
C ILE A 124 9.78 10.87 10.31
N LEU A 125 8.73 10.06 10.53
CA LEU A 125 8.51 9.39 11.82
C LEU A 125 9.45 8.20 12.05
N SER A 126 9.96 7.57 10.99
CA SER A 126 10.85 6.41 11.03
C SER A 126 12.02 6.50 12.03
N PRO A 127 12.87 7.56 12.04
CA PRO A 127 13.98 7.65 12.99
C PRO A 127 13.54 7.71 14.45
N TYR A 128 12.32 8.20 14.76
CA TYR A 128 11.81 8.21 16.13
C TYR A 128 11.56 6.80 16.67
N PHE A 129 11.14 5.86 15.82
CA PHE A 129 11.00 4.45 16.21
C PHE A 129 12.36 3.84 16.54
N ILE A 130 13.39 4.14 15.73
CA ILE A 130 14.75 3.64 15.94
C ILE A 130 15.37 4.25 17.20
N TYR A 131 15.11 5.52 17.46
CA TYR A 131 15.55 6.18 18.69
C TYR A 131 14.97 5.50 19.94
N LEU A 132 13.75 4.98 19.85
CA LEU A 132 13.15 4.17 20.92
C LEU A 132 13.91 2.84 21.14
N GLY A 133 14.59 2.33 20.11
CA GLY A 133 15.51 1.20 20.17
C GLY A 133 16.74 1.42 21.06
N ALA A 134 17.07 2.68 21.38
CA ALA A 134 18.15 3.01 22.32
C ALA A 134 17.79 2.67 23.77
N TYR A 135 16.49 2.62 24.11
CA TYR A 135 16.02 2.14 25.42
C TYR A 135 15.96 0.61 25.44
N ASP A 136 15.27 0.02 24.46
CA ASP A 136 15.11 -1.42 24.30
C ASP A 136 15.25 -1.81 22.84
N ARG A 137 16.23 -2.67 22.53
CA ARG A 137 16.52 -3.10 21.15
C ARG A 137 15.35 -3.79 20.46
N PHE A 138 14.45 -4.43 21.22
CA PHE A 138 13.31 -5.16 20.67
C PHE A 138 12.07 -4.29 20.44
N LEU A 139 11.99 -3.14 21.12
CA LEU A 139 10.85 -2.23 21.08
C LEU A 139 10.48 -1.71 19.68
N PRO A 140 11.44 -1.26 18.83
CA PRO A 140 11.12 -0.81 17.47
C PRO A 140 10.50 -1.93 16.63
N TYR A 141 11.03 -3.15 16.72
CA TYR A 141 10.51 -4.29 15.97
C TYR A 141 9.09 -4.68 16.41
N ILE A 142 8.78 -4.63 17.71
CA ILE A 142 7.44 -4.91 18.24
C ILE A 142 6.42 -3.87 17.74
N LEU A 143 6.78 -2.58 17.80
CA LEU A 143 5.90 -1.51 17.34
C LEU A 143 5.67 -1.59 15.83
N MET A 144 6.72 -1.78 15.04
CA MET A 144 6.60 -1.91 13.59
C MET A 144 5.86 -3.19 13.18
N GLY A 145 6.13 -4.31 13.86
CA GLY A 145 5.45 -5.59 13.65
C GLY A 145 3.95 -5.55 13.98
N SER A 146 3.58 -4.97 15.12
CA SER A 146 2.16 -4.83 15.51
C SER A 146 1.40 -3.88 14.57
N LEU A 147 1.99 -2.73 14.20
CA LEU A 147 1.41 -1.79 13.25
C LEU A 147 1.24 -2.38 11.84
N THR A 148 2.19 -3.21 11.40
CA THR A 148 2.09 -3.90 10.09
C THR A 148 1.01 -4.98 10.10
N ILE A 149 0.87 -5.75 11.19
CA ILE A 149 -0.22 -6.72 11.35
C ILE A 149 -1.58 -6.02 11.39
N LEU A 150 -1.72 -4.92 12.12
CA LEU A 150 -2.94 -4.12 12.12
C LEU A 150 -3.28 -3.62 10.71
N THR A 151 -2.27 -3.18 9.97
CA THR A 151 -2.44 -2.77 8.56
C THR A 151 -2.84 -3.96 7.67
N ALA A 152 -2.31 -5.16 7.90
CA ALA A 152 -2.71 -6.38 7.18
C ALA A 152 -4.19 -6.71 7.41
N ILE A 153 -4.65 -6.63 8.67
CA ILE A 153 -6.05 -6.85 9.04
C ILE A 153 -6.95 -5.80 8.39
N LEU A 154 -6.57 -4.52 8.44
CA LEU A 154 -7.32 -3.45 7.77
C LEU A 154 -7.37 -3.64 6.26
N THR A 155 -6.29 -4.13 5.65
CA THR A 155 -6.24 -4.44 4.21
C THR A 155 -7.22 -5.55 3.85
N LEU A 156 -7.48 -6.51 4.75
CA LEU A 156 -8.53 -7.50 4.54
C LEU A 156 -9.92 -6.87 4.54
N PHE A 157 -10.17 -5.69 5.09
CA PHE A 157 -11.49 -5.05 4.95
C PHE A 157 -11.65 -4.24 3.66
N LEU A 158 -10.60 -4.08 2.86
CA LEU A 158 -10.69 -3.35 1.60
C LEU A 158 -11.37 -4.20 0.50
N PRO A 159 -12.18 -3.56 -0.37
CA PRO A 159 -12.88 -4.24 -1.45
C PRO A 159 -11.91 -4.71 -2.54
N GLU A 160 -12.14 -5.89 -3.09
CA GLU A 160 -11.22 -6.53 -4.03
C GLU A 160 -11.20 -5.83 -5.40
N SER A 161 -10.00 -5.58 -5.95
CA SER A 161 -9.79 -4.93 -7.26
C SER A 161 -9.44 -5.90 -8.39
N PHE A 162 -9.43 -7.22 -8.14
CA PHE A 162 -8.94 -8.19 -9.11
C PHE A 162 -9.96 -8.45 -10.23
N GLY A 163 -9.55 -8.21 -11.47
CA GLY A 163 -10.34 -8.54 -12.67
C GLY A 163 -11.47 -7.56 -13.01
N THR A 164 -11.59 -6.43 -12.31
CA THR A 164 -12.56 -5.38 -12.65
C THR A 164 -11.95 -4.35 -13.60
N PRO A 165 -12.71 -3.86 -14.61
CA PRO A 165 -12.23 -2.76 -15.44
C PRO A 165 -12.03 -1.52 -14.56
N LEU A 166 -11.01 -0.73 -14.86
CA LEU A 166 -10.74 0.52 -14.15
C LEU A 166 -11.97 1.42 -14.27
N PRO A 167 -12.53 1.92 -13.15
CA PRO A 167 -13.66 2.83 -13.22
C PRO A 167 -13.20 4.16 -13.80
N ASP A 168 -13.71 4.51 -14.97
CA ASP A 168 -13.43 5.79 -15.61
C ASP A 168 -14.21 6.94 -14.94
N THR A 169 -15.28 6.61 -14.20
CA THR A 169 -16.17 7.59 -13.57
C THR A 169 -16.49 7.19 -12.12
N ILE A 170 -16.71 8.20 -11.26
CA ILE A 170 -17.04 8.01 -9.83
C ILE A 170 -18.31 7.16 -9.66
N ASP A 171 -19.30 7.31 -10.54
CA ASP A 171 -20.54 6.53 -10.52
C ASP A 171 -20.32 5.03 -10.72
N GLN A 172 -19.33 4.63 -11.53
CA GLN A 172 -18.98 3.22 -11.73
C GLN A 172 -18.30 2.63 -10.49
N MET A 173 -17.46 3.41 -9.80
CA MET A 173 -16.82 3.00 -8.54
C MET A 173 -17.85 2.76 -7.42
N LEU A 174 -18.89 3.61 -7.34
CA LEU A 174 -19.94 3.49 -6.31
C LEU A 174 -20.79 2.23 -6.46
N ARG A 175 -21.05 1.77 -7.70
CA ARG A 175 -21.78 0.52 -7.97
C ARG A 175 -21.03 -0.73 -7.53
N VAL A 176 -19.71 -0.77 -7.70
CA VAL A 176 -18.86 -1.91 -7.29
C VAL A 176 -18.79 -2.03 -5.76
N LYS A 177 -18.93 -0.92 -5.02
CA LYS A 177 -18.85 -0.89 -3.55
C LYS A 177 -20.14 -1.29 -2.83
N GLY A 178 -21.19 -1.71 -3.54
CA GLY A 178 -22.47 -2.12 -2.96
C GLY A 178 -23.26 -0.99 -2.27
N ILE A 179 -22.81 0.26 -2.39
CA ILE A 179 -23.53 1.42 -1.87
C ILE A 179 -24.66 1.71 -2.86
N LYS A 180 -25.91 1.38 -2.50
CA LYS A 180 -27.10 1.81 -3.24
C LYS A 180 -27.10 3.33 -3.32
N TYR A 181 -26.59 3.87 -4.42
CA TYR A 181 -26.80 5.27 -4.77
C TYR A 181 -28.28 5.42 -5.11
N ARG A 182 -29.01 6.15 -4.27
CA ARG A 182 -30.35 6.62 -4.58
C ARG A 182 -30.19 7.57 -5.77
N GLN A 183 -30.56 7.12 -6.96
CA GLN A 183 -30.56 7.96 -8.15
C GLN A 183 -31.36 9.24 -7.86
N THR A 184 -30.70 10.39 -7.90
CA THR A 184 -31.38 11.67 -8.09
C THR A 184 -31.68 11.78 -9.59
N PRO A 185 -32.96 11.81 -10.01
CA PRO A 185 -33.31 11.81 -11.41
C PRO A 185 -33.20 13.25 -11.94
N SER A 186 -32.05 13.67 -12.46
CA SER A 186 -31.97 15.02 -13.05
C SER A 186 -31.06 15.20 -14.26
N HIS A 187 -30.29 14.20 -14.71
CA HIS A 187 -29.38 14.40 -15.85
C HIS A 187 -29.82 13.79 -17.19
N THR A 188 -30.84 12.92 -17.21
CA THR A 188 -31.37 12.34 -18.46
C THR A 188 -32.41 13.25 -19.14
N ARG A 189 -33.00 14.23 -18.44
CA ARG A 189 -33.95 15.17 -19.07
C ARG A 189 -33.27 16.28 -19.89
N ILE A 190 -32.09 16.76 -19.47
CA ILE A 190 -31.44 17.89 -20.15
C ILE A 190 -30.92 17.50 -21.54
N LEU A 191 -30.49 16.25 -21.75
CA LEU A 191 -30.05 15.80 -23.08
C LEU A 191 -31.23 15.50 -24.02
N LYS A 192 -32.42 15.19 -23.47
CA LYS A 192 -33.61 14.92 -24.29
C LYS A 192 -34.33 16.21 -24.72
N ASP A 193 -34.30 17.24 -23.87
CA ASP A 193 -34.84 18.57 -24.22
C ASP A 193 -33.90 19.38 -25.13
N GLY A 194 -32.62 18.99 -25.25
CA GLY A 194 -31.62 19.63 -26.11
C GLY A 194 -31.59 19.12 -27.56
N GLU A 195 -32.14 17.93 -27.84
CA GLU A 195 -32.18 17.36 -29.21
C GLU A 195 -33.49 17.66 -29.96
N GLU A 196 -34.57 18.08 -29.30
CA GLU A 196 -35.86 18.36 -29.96
C GLU A 196 -36.01 19.78 -30.53
N SER A 197 -34.95 20.60 -30.59
CA SER A 197 -35.04 21.95 -31.19
C SER A 197 -33.99 22.33 -32.26
N PRO A 198 -33.93 21.63 -33.43
CA PRO A 198 -33.16 22.13 -34.59
C PRO A 198 -34.00 22.77 -35.72
N THR A 199 -35.34 22.81 -35.67
CA THR A 199 -36.16 23.04 -36.90
C THR A 199 -36.94 24.35 -37.00
N VAL A 200 -36.85 25.29 -36.05
CA VAL A 200 -37.57 26.56 -36.15
C VAL A 200 -36.60 27.71 -35.98
N LEU A 201 -35.92 28.13 -37.05
CA LEU A 201 -35.34 29.49 -37.25
C LEU A 201 -34.57 29.62 -38.60
N LYS A 202 -35.12 29.12 -39.70
CA LYS A 202 -34.72 29.53 -41.07
C LYS A 202 -35.94 29.62 -41.99
N SER A 203 -36.77 30.63 -41.75
CA SER A 203 -37.62 31.21 -42.77
C SER A 203 -37.98 32.64 -42.33
N THR A 204 -38.07 33.54 -43.30
CA THR A 204 -38.34 34.99 -43.23
C THR A 204 -37.25 35.90 -42.63
N ALA A 205 -36.35 36.37 -43.49
CA ALA A 205 -36.08 37.81 -43.66
C ALA A 205 -35.22 38.06 -44.92
N PHE A 206 -35.79 38.85 -45.83
CA PHE A 206 -35.29 39.40 -47.10
C PHE A 206 -35.26 38.47 -48.32
#